data_AF-A0A846H1E1-F1
#
_entry.id   AF-A0A846H1E1-F1
#
_cell.length_a   1.000
_cell.length_b   1.000
_cell.length_c   1.000
_cell.angle_alpha   90.00
_cell.angle_beta   90.00
_cell.angle_gamma   90.00
#
_symmetry.space_group_name_H-M   'P 1'
#
loop_
_entity.id
_entity.type
_entity.pdbx_description
1 polymer ?
#
loop_
_entity_poly.entity_id
_entity_poly.type
_entity_poly.pdbx_seq_one_letter_code
_entity_poly.pdbx_strand_id
1 'polypeptide(L)'
;MRQAPVSPVVLVILDGWGYREVTDANGIALANTPVMDSLWAAYPSTLIRTSGKDVGLPEGQMGNSEVGHLNIGAGRVVPQELVRISDAVENGTLNDNQALVQVCREVKSRGGKMHIVGLCSEGGVHSHLNHLLGLLALAKAQNLSEVYIHAITDGRDTKPTEGIEAIQKIQDYIDQVGIGCIATISGRYYAMDRDRRWERISKAYEVITQDGPGNAISAAEFLKESYESDITDEFILPTRLTPGAVTAGDGVIFFNFRPDRARQLTQALVDPNFDGFEREQIKPLTFATFTQYDPNFPVLVAFEPQNLTNILGEVIAQHGLRQFRTAETEKYAHVTYFFNGGLEVPFEGEDRELVQSPMVATYDKAPAMSAKEVTNEVIAAIEKRIYSLVVINYANTDMVGHTGNVEACIKAVETVDRCLGRLIDRIIKVGGTTLITADHGNAETMRDETGNPWTAHTTNPVPFILVEGEKLKIPGHGTEVALRCDGCLADIAPTILEILQLPQPKEMTGRSMIQPAELEVRNNRTPVRVSL
;
A
#
# COMPACT_ATOMS: atom_id res chain seq x y z
N MET A 1 4.02 -43.23 8.69
CA MET A 1 4.05 -43.38 7.22
C MET A 1 5.05 -42.38 6.68
N ARG A 2 6.00 -42.78 5.82
CA ARG A 2 6.88 -41.80 5.15
C ARG A 2 6.02 -41.04 4.14
N GLN A 3 5.82 -39.73 4.33
CA GLN A 3 5.17 -38.89 3.32
C GLN A 3 5.96 -38.96 2.02
N ALA A 4 5.25 -38.94 0.88
CA ALA A 4 5.89 -38.88 -0.42
C ALA A 4 6.67 -37.56 -0.55
N PRO A 5 7.83 -37.55 -1.23
CA PRO A 5 8.61 -36.34 -1.42
C PRO A 5 7.82 -35.30 -2.22
N VAL A 6 7.79 -34.06 -1.71
CA VAL A 6 7.08 -32.92 -2.30
C VAL A 6 7.96 -32.22 -3.34
N SER A 7 7.36 -31.89 -4.49
CA SER A 7 7.96 -30.98 -5.48
C SER A 7 7.34 -29.58 -5.28
N PRO A 8 8.15 -28.54 -5.01
CA PRO A 8 7.64 -27.23 -4.62
C PRO A 8 7.18 -26.39 -5.81
N VAL A 9 6.29 -25.43 -5.56
CA VAL A 9 6.27 -24.16 -6.30
C VAL A 9 7.27 -23.21 -5.65
N VAL A 10 8.15 -22.60 -6.44
CA VAL A 10 9.12 -21.61 -5.95
C VAL A 10 8.82 -20.26 -6.59
N LEU A 11 8.43 -19.29 -5.77
CA LEU A 11 8.28 -17.90 -6.18
C LEU A 11 9.60 -17.16 -5.94
N VAL A 12 10.22 -16.69 -7.02
CA VAL A 12 11.44 -15.90 -7.01
C VAL A 12 11.10 -14.45 -7.31
N ILE A 13 11.34 -13.58 -6.34
CA ILE A 13 11.13 -12.13 -6.44
C ILE A 13 12.51 -11.47 -6.63
N LEU A 14 12.74 -10.88 -7.80
CA LEU A 14 13.91 -10.09 -8.16
C LEU A 14 13.63 -8.63 -7.83
N ASP A 15 13.86 -8.22 -6.58
CA ASP A 15 13.38 -6.93 -6.05
C ASP A 15 13.95 -5.74 -6.84
N GLY A 16 13.10 -4.84 -7.33
CA GLY A 16 13.52 -3.71 -8.17
C GLY A 16 13.99 -4.08 -9.59
N TRP A 17 13.59 -5.24 -10.12
CA TRP A 17 13.86 -5.66 -11.50
C TRP A 17 12.71 -5.30 -12.45
N GLY A 18 12.74 -4.09 -13.03
CA GLY A 18 11.75 -3.64 -14.02
C GLY A 18 12.12 -3.97 -15.47
N TYR A 19 11.16 -3.79 -16.37
CA TYR A 19 11.37 -3.88 -17.81
C TYR A 19 11.29 -2.51 -18.46
N ARG A 20 12.31 -2.14 -19.23
CA ARG A 20 12.34 -0.92 -20.03
C ARG A 20 13.09 -1.19 -21.33
N GLU A 21 12.46 -0.92 -22.46
CA GLU A 21 13.03 -1.17 -23.79
C GLU A 21 14.30 -0.34 -24.05
N VAL A 22 14.34 0.90 -23.54
CA VAL A 22 15.50 1.79 -23.68
C VAL A 22 16.64 1.32 -22.77
N THR A 23 17.81 1.10 -23.37
CA THR A 23 19.01 0.56 -22.70
C THR A 23 19.91 1.61 -22.06
N ASP A 24 19.71 2.89 -22.37
CA ASP A 24 20.55 3.97 -21.84
C ASP A 24 20.43 4.07 -20.31
N ALA A 25 21.55 3.98 -19.59
CA ALA A 25 21.55 3.91 -18.13
C ALA A 25 20.56 2.88 -17.53
N ASN A 26 20.34 1.77 -18.23
CA ASN A 26 19.54 0.64 -17.78
C ASN A 26 20.46 -0.41 -17.15
N GLY A 27 20.53 -0.47 -15.83
CA GLY A 27 21.44 -1.39 -15.13
C GLY A 27 21.20 -2.86 -15.49
N ILE A 28 19.95 -3.21 -15.84
CA ILE A 28 19.56 -4.55 -16.25
C ILE A 28 20.00 -4.84 -17.68
N ALA A 29 19.62 -3.99 -18.63
CA ALA A 29 19.95 -4.22 -20.05
C ALA A 29 21.45 -4.05 -20.36
N LEU A 30 22.20 -3.33 -19.51
CA LEU A 30 23.66 -3.18 -19.63
C LEU A 30 24.42 -4.35 -19.00
N ALA A 31 23.79 -5.15 -18.16
CA ALA A 31 24.41 -6.28 -17.47
C ALA A 31 24.40 -7.55 -18.33
N ASN A 32 25.39 -8.42 -18.14
CA ASN A 32 25.41 -9.72 -18.79
C ASN A 32 24.52 -10.71 -18.02
N THR A 33 23.31 -10.99 -18.54
CA THR A 33 22.29 -11.82 -17.87
C THR A 33 21.88 -13.07 -18.67
N PRO A 34 22.85 -13.96 -19.01
CA PRO A 34 22.59 -15.08 -19.90
C PRO A 34 21.54 -16.06 -19.36
N VAL A 35 21.36 -16.16 -18.04
CA VAL A 35 20.31 -17.01 -17.46
C VAL A 35 18.95 -16.39 -17.72
N MET A 36 18.76 -15.12 -17.35
CA MET A 36 17.49 -14.43 -17.54
C MET A 36 17.10 -14.35 -19.02
N ASP A 37 18.05 -14.04 -19.91
CA ASP A 37 17.87 -14.02 -21.36
C ASP A 37 17.40 -15.38 -21.90
N SER A 38 18.05 -16.46 -21.45
CA SER A 38 17.69 -17.82 -21.87
C SER A 38 16.32 -18.23 -21.35
N LEU A 39 15.99 -17.86 -20.11
CA LEU A 39 14.69 -18.17 -19.51
C LEU A 39 13.56 -17.42 -20.22
N TRP A 40 13.76 -16.13 -20.52
CA TRP A 40 12.80 -15.32 -21.25
C TRP A 40 12.50 -15.87 -22.64
N ALA A 41 13.53 -16.36 -23.35
CA ALA A 41 13.40 -16.91 -24.70
C ALA A 41 12.80 -18.33 -24.73
N ALA A 42 13.06 -19.15 -23.71
CA ALA A 42 12.73 -20.58 -23.73
C ALA A 42 11.42 -20.93 -23.01
N TYR A 43 10.95 -20.08 -22.09
CA TYR A 43 9.80 -20.37 -21.23
C TYR A 43 8.67 -19.35 -21.43
N PRO A 44 7.41 -19.72 -21.12
CA PRO A 44 6.30 -18.78 -21.12
C PRO A 44 6.62 -17.56 -20.25
N SER A 45 6.56 -16.39 -20.87
CA SER A 45 6.89 -15.12 -20.24
C SER A 45 5.92 -14.02 -20.67
N THR A 46 5.74 -13.04 -19.79
CA THR A 46 4.91 -11.84 -20.02
C THR A 46 5.41 -10.71 -19.12
N LEU A 47 4.79 -9.53 -19.23
CA LEU A 47 5.01 -8.40 -18.34
C LEU A 47 3.76 -8.16 -17.50
N ILE A 48 3.95 -7.83 -16.22
CA ILE A 48 2.84 -7.51 -15.31
C ILE A 48 3.00 -6.13 -14.69
N ARG A 49 1.86 -5.51 -14.34
CA ARG A 49 1.80 -4.16 -13.76
C ARG A 49 2.06 -4.19 -12.24
N THR A 50 2.81 -3.20 -11.75
CA THR A 50 3.29 -3.13 -10.36
C THR A 50 3.16 -1.74 -9.72
N SER A 51 2.43 -0.84 -10.37
CA SER A 51 2.35 0.57 -9.98
C SER A 51 0.90 1.08 -10.10
N GLY A 52 0.64 2.23 -9.49
CA GLY A 52 -0.67 2.87 -9.47
C GLY A 52 -1.83 1.98 -9.03
N LYS A 53 -2.99 2.16 -9.68
CA LYS A 53 -4.24 1.51 -9.25
C LYS A 53 -4.16 -0.03 -9.31
N ASP A 54 -3.28 -0.60 -10.15
CA ASP A 54 -3.07 -2.04 -10.26
C ASP A 54 -2.50 -2.69 -8.98
N VAL A 55 -1.93 -1.89 -8.08
CA VAL A 55 -1.42 -2.34 -6.77
C VAL A 55 -2.03 -1.57 -5.59
N GLY A 56 -3.10 -0.81 -5.85
CA GLY A 56 -3.80 -0.05 -4.83
C GLY A 56 -3.13 1.29 -4.47
N LEU A 57 -2.32 1.84 -5.38
CA LEU A 57 -1.70 3.17 -5.28
C LEU A 57 -2.39 4.19 -6.20
N PRO A 58 -2.24 5.50 -5.93
CA PRO A 58 -2.68 6.56 -6.84
C PRO A 58 -2.16 6.37 -8.25
N GLU A 59 -2.94 6.78 -9.25
CA GLU A 59 -2.54 6.68 -10.65
C GLU A 59 -1.19 7.36 -10.90
N GLY A 60 -0.30 6.69 -11.65
CA GLY A 60 1.05 7.17 -11.93
C GLY A 60 2.05 7.03 -10.76
N GLN A 61 1.62 6.61 -9.57
CA GLN A 61 2.54 6.40 -8.46
C GLN A 61 3.32 5.09 -8.61
N MET A 62 4.64 5.18 -8.53
CA MET A 62 5.54 4.02 -8.53
C MET A 62 5.22 3.04 -7.40
N GLY A 63 5.43 1.75 -7.66
CA GLY A 63 5.36 0.71 -6.64
C GLY A 63 6.49 0.83 -5.60
N ASN A 64 6.41 0.01 -4.57
CA ASN A 64 7.46 -0.20 -3.58
C ASN A 64 7.34 -1.60 -2.99
N SER A 65 8.36 -2.03 -2.25
CA SER A 65 8.42 -3.41 -1.79
C SER A 65 7.34 -3.79 -0.78
N GLU A 66 6.91 -2.86 0.07
CA GLU A 66 5.84 -3.10 1.05
C GLU A 66 4.52 -3.39 0.31
N VAL A 67 4.13 -2.49 -0.60
CA VAL A 67 2.91 -2.62 -1.41
C VAL A 67 3.01 -3.83 -2.34
N GLY A 68 4.17 -4.04 -2.95
CA GLY A 68 4.38 -5.13 -3.89
C GLY A 68 4.19 -6.49 -3.23
N HIS A 69 4.93 -6.76 -2.15
CA HIS A 69 4.84 -8.04 -1.43
C HIS A 69 3.47 -8.27 -0.80
N LEU A 70 2.80 -7.21 -0.33
CA LEU A 70 1.44 -7.27 0.17
C LEU A 70 0.45 -7.73 -0.90
N ASN A 71 0.49 -7.14 -2.10
CA ASN A 71 -0.39 -7.53 -3.21
C ASN A 71 -0.11 -8.96 -3.69
N ILE A 72 1.18 -9.34 -3.81
CA ILE A 72 1.58 -10.70 -4.18
C ILE A 72 1.00 -11.72 -3.20
N GLY A 73 1.21 -11.51 -1.88
CA GLY A 73 0.73 -12.42 -0.85
C GLY A 73 -0.80 -12.44 -0.71
N ALA A 74 -1.46 -11.31 -0.91
CA ALA A 74 -2.90 -11.18 -0.73
C ALA A 74 -3.75 -11.78 -1.87
N GLY A 75 -3.15 -11.97 -3.06
CA GLY A 75 -3.85 -12.48 -4.24
C GLY A 75 -5.00 -11.58 -4.69
N ARG A 76 -4.88 -10.28 -4.41
CA ARG A 76 -5.85 -9.22 -4.73
C ARG A 76 -5.15 -7.88 -4.69
N VAL A 77 -5.74 -6.89 -5.36
CA VAL A 77 -5.32 -5.50 -5.20
C VAL A 77 -5.63 -5.06 -3.76
N VAL A 78 -4.66 -4.50 -3.05
CA VAL A 78 -4.84 -3.98 -1.68
C VAL A 78 -4.80 -2.46 -1.71
N PRO A 79 -5.97 -1.77 -1.76
CA PRO A 79 -6.03 -0.32 -1.83
C PRO A 79 -5.42 0.32 -0.58
N GLN A 80 -4.46 1.22 -0.78
CA GLN A 80 -4.02 2.14 0.26
C GLN A 80 -5.16 3.11 0.61
N GLU A 81 -5.15 3.64 1.83
CA GLU A 81 -6.27 4.45 2.31
C GLU A 81 -6.57 5.66 1.42
N LEU A 82 -5.55 6.35 0.90
CA LEU A 82 -5.74 7.45 -0.06
C LEU A 82 -6.58 7.00 -1.27
N VAL A 83 -6.24 5.87 -1.89
CA VAL A 83 -6.94 5.34 -3.07
C VAL A 83 -8.31 4.84 -2.72
N ARG A 84 -8.43 4.03 -1.66
CA ARG A 84 -9.70 3.49 -1.18
C ARG A 84 -10.74 4.58 -0.94
N ILE A 85 -10.29 5.69 -0.35
CA ILE A 85 -11.15 6.82 -0.02
C ILE A 85 -11.43 7.67 -1.26
N SER A 86 -10.42 7.93 -2.09
CA SER A 86 -10.62 8.65 -3.36
C SER A 86 -11.57 7.93 -4.30
N ASP A 87 -11.44 6.61 -4.46
CA ASP A 87 -12.37 5.79 -5.25
C ASP A 87 -13.79 5.86 -4.67
N ALA A 88 -13.95 5.94 -3.34
CA ALA A 88 -15.27 6.09 -2.72
C ALA A 88 -15.89 7.48 -2.97
N VAL A 89 -15.06 8.53 -3.10
CA VAL A 89 -15.48 9.86 -3.54
C VAL A 89 -15.90 9.81 -5.01
N GLU A 90 -15.02 9.32 -5.88
CA GLU A 90 -15.20 9.30 -7.34
C GLU A 90 -16.43 8.48 -7.76
N ASN A 91 -16.62 7.31 -7.14
CA ASN A 91 -17.75 6.42 -7.44
C ASN A 91 -19.03 6.77 -6.66
N GLY A 92 -19.00 7.79 -5.81
CA GLY A 92 -20.15 8.24 -5.02
C GLY A 92 -20.56 7.31 -3.86
N THR A 93 -19.78 6.26 -3.56
CA THR A 93 -20.08 5.28 -2.49
C THR A 93 -19.84 5.83 -1.09
N LEU A 94 -19.26 7.02 -0.95
CA LEU A 94 -19.29 7.77 0.33
C LEU A 94 -20.72 7.94 0.87
N ASN A 95 -21.72 8.03 -0.01
CA ASN A 95 -23.13 8.17 0.37
C ASN A 95 -23.72 6.93 1.07
N ASP A 96 -23.07 5.78 0.92
CA ASP A 96 -23.49 4.51 1.52
C ASP A 96 -22.67 4.16 2.78
N ASN A 97 -21.66 4.98 3.10
CA ASN A 97 -20.79 4.75 4.24
C ASN A 97 -21.57 4.89 5.55
N GLN A 98 -21.72 3.78 6.28
CA GLN A 98 -22.60 3.71 7.45
C GLN A 98 -22.20 4.69 8.56
N ALA A 99 -20.90 4.86 8.83
CA ALA A 99 -20.42 5.78 9.85
C ALA A 99 -20.76 7.23 9.47
N LEU A 100 -20.45 7.64 8.24
CA LEU A 100 -20.68 9.02 7.78
C LEU A 100 -22.17 9.36 7.72
N VAL A 101 -22.98 8.45 7.16
CA VAL A 101 -24.45 8.59 7.12
C VAL A 101 -25.04 8.63 8.52
N GLN A 102 -24.50 7.85 9.47
CA GLN A 102 -24.92 7.90 10.86
C GLN A 102 -24.65 9.27 11.49
N VAL A 103 -23.48 9.88 11.25
CA VAL A 103 -23.22 11.27 11.71
C VAL A 103 -24.28 12.22 11.15
N CYS A 104 -24.51 12.21 9.84
CA CYS A 104 -25.50 13.08 9.22
C CYS A 104 -26.91 12.88 9.80
N ARG A 105 -27.30 11.63 10.07
CA ARG A 105 -28.61 11.29 10.67
C ARG A 105 -28.73 11.83 12.10
N GLU A 106 -27.71 11.63 12.92
CA GLU A 106 -27.72 12.08 14.32
C GLU A 106 -27.75 13.61 14.42
N VAL A 107 -26.94 14.30 13.62
CA VAL A 107 -26.95 15.77 13.50
C VAL A 107 -28.35 16.28 13.15
N LYS A 108 -28.97 15.73 12.10
CA LYS A 108 -30.35 16.10 11.70
C LYS A 108 -31.37 15.87 12.82
N SER A 109 -31.27 14.74 13.52
CA SER A 109 -32.22 14.39 14.59
C SER A 109 -32.17 15.35 15.78
N ARG A 110 -31.02 15.99 16.01
CA ARG A 110 -30.80 16.94 17.12
C ARG A 110 -30.94 18.40 16.69
N GLY A 111 -31.09 18.67 15.39
CA GLY A 111 -31.02 20.03 14.85
C GLY A 111 -29.64 20.67 15.07
N GLY A 112 -28.58 19.85 15.13
CA GLY A 112 -27.21 20.31 15.33
C GLY A 112 -26.51 20.69 14.02
N LYS A 113 -25.23 21.05 14.15
CA LYS A 113 -24.32 21.41 13.08
C LYS A 113 -23.44 20.25 12.68
N MET A 114 -23.06 20.24 11.41
CA MET A 114 -22.04 19.33 10.90
C MET A 114 -20.70 20.04 10.81
N HIS A 115 -19.66 19.44 11.38
CA HIS A 115 -18.30 19.96 11.34
C HIS A 115 -17.40 19.01 10.57
N ILE A 116 -16.59 19.55 9.66
CA ILE A 116 -15.58 18.80 8.91
C ILE A 116 -14.21 19.36 9.29
N VAL A 117 -13.35 18.50 9.82
CA VAL A 117 -12.02 18.87 10.33
C VAL A 117 -10.97 18.08 9.57
N GLY A 118 -9.90 18.74 9.11
CA GLY A 118 -8.76 18.02 8.53
C GLY A 118 -7.82 18.89 7.72
N LEU A 119 -6.74 18.26 7.25
CA LEU A 119 -5.69 18.90 6.48
C LEU A 119 -6.18 19.19 5.05
N CYS A 120 -6.09 20.44 4.62
CA CYS A 120 -6.62 20.94 3.36
C CYS A 120 -5.47 21.16 2.36
N SER A 121 -4.99 20.08 1.74
CA SER A 121 -3.97 20.14 0.68
C SER A 121 -4.13 18.97 -0.31
N GLU A 122 -3.38 19.03 -1.41
CA GLU A 122 -3.25 17.93 -2.38
C GLU A 122 -2.05 17.02 -2.08
N GLY A 123 -1.46 17.12 -0.88
CA GLY A 123 -0.25 16.38 -0.52
C GLY A 123 -0.44 14.86 -0.41
N GLY A 124 -1.65 14.37 -0.10
CA GLY A 124 -1.96 12.93 -0.10
C GLY A 124 -1.29 12.10 1.00
N VAL A 125 -0.62 12.72 1.97
CA VAL A 125 0.08 12.02 3.07
C VAL A 125 -0.84 11.75 4.26
N HIS A 126 -1.60 12.77 4.68
CA HIS A 126 -2.51 12.68 5.84
C HIS A 126 -3.99 12.76 5.47
N SER A 127 -4.29 13.41 4.35
CA SER A 127 -5.63 13.66 3.81
C SER A 127 -5.49 14.00 2.32
N HIS A 128 -6.61 14.27 1.65
CA HIS A 128 -6.61 14.86 0.32
C HIS A 128 -7.79 15.83 0.15
N LEU A 129 -7.59 16.94 -0.57
CA LEU A 129 -8.62 17.97 -0.77
C LEU A 129 -9.93 17.41 -1.34
N ASN A 130 -9.84 16.53 -2.34
CA ASN A 130 -11.00 15.87 -2.94
C ASN A 130 -11.88 15.14 -1.92
N HIS A 131 -11.32 14.65 -0.81
CA HIS A 131 -12.08 13.98 0.24
C HIS A 131 -13.00 14.95 0.99
N LEU A 132 -12.52 16.17 1.27
CA LEU A 132 -13.33 17.25 1.83
C LEU A 132 -14.46 17.64 0.85
N LEU A 133 -14.16 17.76 -0.44
CA LEU A 133 -15.17 18.07 -1.45
C LEU A 133 -16.23 16.96 -1.53
N GLY A 134 -15.81 15.69 -1.47
CA GLY A 134 -16.72 14.54 -1.37
C GLY A 134 -17.61 14.57 -0.12
N LEU A 135 -17.10 15.05 1.02
CA LEU A 135 -17.90 15.24 2.23
C LEU A 135 -18.92 16.39 2.12
N LEU A 136 -18.59 17.46 1.41
CA LEU A 136 -19.56 18.53 1.10
C LEU A 136 -20.67 18.02 0.17
N ALA A 137 -20.33 17.20 -0.83
CA ALA A 137 -21.31 16.52 -1.67
C ALA A 137 -22.21 15.56 -0.86
N LEU A 138 -21.63 14.76 0.05
CA LEU A 138 -22.38 13.92 0.99
C LEU A 138 -23.34 14.76 1.83
N ALA A 139 -22.86 15.86 2.41
CA ALA A 139 -23.69 16.73 3.26
C ALA A 139 -24.88 17.32 2.49
N LYS A 140 -24.66 17.71 1.23
CA LYS A 140 -25.73 18.15 0.32
C LYS A 140 -26.74 17.03 0.05
N ALA A 141 -26.27 15.84 -0.32
CA ALA A 141 -27.12 14.68 -0.61
C ALA A 141 -27.95 14.25 0.61
N GLN A 142 -27.40 14.42 1.81
CA GLN A 142 -28.07 14.14 3.07
C GLN A 142 -28.98 15.28 3.56
N ASN A 143 -29.12 16.38 2.82
CA ASN A 143 -29.93 17.56 3.17
C ASN A 143 -29.57 18.17 4.52
N LEU A 144 -28.27 18.31 4.82
CA LEU A 144 -27.81 19.09 5.97
C LEU A 144 -27.97 20.59 5.69
N SER A 145 -28.32 21.36 6.73
CA SER A 145 -28.51 22.81 6.64
C SER A 145 -27.25 23.59 7.03
N GLU A 146 -26.55 23.13 8.07
CA GLU A 146 -25.40 23.84 8.65
C GLU A 146 -24.15 22.95 8.60
N VAL A 147 -23.17 23.36 7.81
CA VAL A 147 -21.90 22.65 7.62
C VAL A 147 -20.74 23.62 7.77
N TYR A 148 -19.83 23.33 8.70
CA TYR A 148 -18.69 24.16 9.05
C TYR A 148 -17.38 23.41 8.83
N ILE A 149 -16.42 24.06 8.17
CA ILE A 149 -15.11 23.50 7.87
C ILE A 149 -14.09 24.13 8.82
N HIS A 150 -13.36 23.29 9.52
CA HIS A 150 -12.19 23.66 10.31
C HIS A 150 -10.95 23.28 9.49
N ALA A 151 -10.50 24.23 8.67
CA ALA A 151 -9.42 24.00 7.71
C ALA A 151 -8.08 23.96 8.43
N ILE A 152 -7.35 22.86 8.26
CA ILE A 152 -5.96 22.76 8.72
C ILE A 152 -5.04 22.97 7.51
N THR A 153 -4.15 23.97 7.54
CA THR A 153 -3.23 24.27 6.44
C THR A 153 -1.94 23.44 6.53
N ASP A 154 -1.34 23.15 5.36
CA ASP A 154 -0.27 22.17 5.23
C ASP A 154 1.14 22.76 5.30
N GLY A 155 1.66 23.23 4.15
CA GLY A 155 3.00 23.83 4.05
C GLY A 155 4.18 22.88 4.22
N ARG A 156 3.93 21.57 4.36
CA ARG A 156 4.96 20.57 4.63
C ARG A 156 4.92 19.39 3.67
N ASP A 157 3.72 18.86 3.38
CA ASP A 157 3.56 17.83 2.33
C ASP A 157 3.30 18.51 0.96
N THR A 158 3.06 19.82 0.94
CA THR A 158 3.00 20.73 -0.23
C THR A 158 3.94 21.92 -0.03
N LYS A 159 3.99 22.86 -1.00
CA LYS A 159 4.82 24.07 -0.83
C LYS A 159 4.34 24.92 0.37
N PRO A 160 5.24 25.67 1.04
CA PRO A 160 4.92 26.43 2.26
C PRO A 160 3.78 27.48 2.17
N THR A 161 3.39 27.89 0.97
CA THR A 161 2.37 28.93 0.73
C THR A 161 1.29 28.45 -0.25
N GLU A 162 1.15 27.13 -0.44
CA GLU A 162 0.19 26.51 -1.36
C GLU A 162 -1.23 26.41 -0.77
N GLY A 163 -1.37 26.72 0.52
CA GLY A 163 -2.63 26.71 1.25
C GLY A 163 -3.64 27.68 0.66
N ILE A 164 -3.18 28.78 0.05
CA ILE A 164 -4.08 29.75 -0.59
C ILE A 164 -4.82 29.16 -1.79
N GLU A 165 -4.16 28.36 -2.64
CA GLU A 165 -4.82 27.68 -3.75
C GLU A 165 -5.80 26.62 -3.24
N ALA A 166 -5.43 25.87 -2.19
CA ALA A 166 -6.30 24.86 -1.60
C ALA A 166 -7.57 25.47 -0.98
N ILE A 167 -7.43 26.58 -0.24
CA ILE A 167 -8.56 27.32 0.33
C ILE A 167 -9.45 27.91 -0.77
N GLN A 168 -8.88 28.44 -1.85
CA GLN A 168 -9.66 28.95 -2.97
C GLN A 168 -10.49 27.83 -3.63
N LYS A 169 -9.90 26.65 -3.87
CA LYS A 169 -10.61 25.48 -4.40
C LYS A 169 -11.78 25.06 -3.50
N ILE A 170 -11.62 25.14 -2.17
CA ILE A 170 -12.70 24.85 -1.20
C ILE A 170 -13.82 25.88 -1.35
N GLN A 171 -13.48 27.18 -1.39
CA GLN A 171 -14.46 28.26 -1.51
C GLN A 171 -15.25 28.15 -2.82
N ASP A 172 -14.56 27.93 -3.94
CA ASP A 172 -15.20 27.76 -5.26
C ASP A 172 -16.19 26.59 -5.26
N TYR A 173 -15.84 25.48 -4.59
CA TYR A 173 -16.72 24.32 -4.48
C TYR A 173 -17.91 24.56 -3.53
N ILE A 174 -17.71 25.28 -2.43
CA ILE A 174 -18.80 25.71 -1.54
C ILE A 174 -19.81 26.55 -2.33
N ASP A 175 -19.32 27.52 -3.11
CA ASP A 175 -20.17 28.40 -3.92
C ASP A 175 -20.92 27.62 -5.00
N GLN A 176 -20.28 26.61 -5.59
CA GLN A 176 -20.90 25.72 -6.57
C GLN A 176 -22.02 24.83 -5.97
N VAL A 177 -21.78 24.20 -4.82
CA VAL A 177 -22.74 23.24 -4.21
C VAL A 177 -23.79 23.96 -3.34
N GLY A 178 -23.48 25.17 -2.89
CA GLY A 178 -24.32 25.99 -2.02
C GLY A 178 -24.51 25.39 -0.63
N ILE A 179 -23.47 24.76 -0.08
CA ILE A 179 -23.41 24.24 1.29
C ILE A 179 -21.97 24.30 1.82
N GLY A 180 -21.80 24.62 3.10
CA GLY A 180 -20.49 24.72 3.74
C GLY A 180 -20.08 26.16 4.03
N CYS A 181 -19.24 26.33 5.05
CA CYS A 181 -18.59 27.59 5.39
C CYS A 181 -17.27 27.29 6.10
N ILE A 182 -16.19 28.00 5.77
CA ILE A 182 -14.91 27.87 6.48
C ILE A 182 -15.00 28.63 7.80
N ALA A 183 -15.17 27.90 8.91
CA ALA A 183 -15.36 28.47 10.24
C ALA A 183 -14.05 28.90 10.89
N THR A 184 -13.02 28.06 10.75
CA THR A 184 -11.72 28.28 11.38
C THR A 184 -10.61 27.85 10.43
N ILE A 185 -9.45 28.45 10.61
CA ILE A 185 -8.22 28.08 9.93
C ILE A 185 -7.09 27.91 10.94
N SER A 186 -6.24 26.91 10.75
CA SER A 186 -5.13 26.61 11.66
C SER A 186 -4.00 25.93 10.90
N GLY A 187 -2.76 26.30 11.18
CA GLY A 187 -1.60 25.56 10.73
C GLY A 187 -1.55 24.15 11.32
N ARG A 188 -1.07 23.17 10.54
CA ARG A 188 -0.88 21.79 11.02
C ARG A 188 0.06 21.71 12.22
N TYR A 189 0.95 22.69 12.41
CA TYR A 189 1.78 22.77 13.62
C TYR A 189 0.95 22.79 14.90
N TYR A 190 -0.21 23.43 14.88
CA TYR A 190 -1.10 23.53 16.06
C TYR A 190 -2.10 22.39 16.15
N ALA A 191 -2.80 22.08 15.05
CA ALA A 191 -3.92 21.14 15.05
C ALA A 191 -3.50 19.66 14.87
N MET A 192 -2.25 19.41 14.45
CA MET A 192 -1.75 18.08 14.05
C MET A 192 -0.39 17.75 14.69
N ASP A 193 -0.21 18.17 15.95
CA ASP A 193 0.91 17.73 16.78
C ASP A 193 0.83 16.22 17.06
N ARG A 194 1.99 15.57 17.22
CA ARG A 194 2.10 14.15 17.58
C ARG A 194 3.06 13.86 18.74
N ASP A 195 3.62 14.90 19.35
CA ASP A 195 4.66 14.84 20.40
C ASP A 195 4.11 15.19 21.81
N ARG A 196 2.78 15.12 21.99
CA ARG A 196 2.02 15.51 23.19
C ARG A 196 2.26 16.95 23.65
N ARG A 197 2.46 17.86 22.69
CA ARG A 197 2.57 19.29 22.96
C ARG A 197 1.19 19.91 23.06
N TRP A 198 0.55 19.65 24.20
CA TRP A 198 -0.84 20.04 24.47
C TRP A 198 -1.08 21.55 24.39
N GLU A 199 -0.06 22.38 24.58
CA GLU A 199 -0.14 23.83 24.39
C GLU A 199 -0.40 24.25 22.95
N ARG A 200 -0.07 23.38 21.98
CA ARG A 200 -0.35 23.58 20.56
C ARG A 200 -1.78 23.17 20.23
N ILE A 201 -2.15 21.97 20.68
CA ILE A 201 -3.48 21.41 20.49
C ILE A 201 -4.56 22.25 21.17
N SER A 202 -4.28 22.80 22.37
CA SER A 202 -5.24 23.64 23.10
C SER A 202 -5.64 24.86 22.28
N LYS A 203 -4.71 25.52 21.57
CA LYS A 203 -5.02 26.67 20.71
C LYS A 203 -5.99 26.32 19.58
N ALA A 204 -5.77 25.17 18.92
CA ALA A 204 -6.68 24.69 17.87
C ALA A 204 -8.04 24.29 18.47
N TYR A 205 -8.02 23.57 19.59
CA TYR A 205 -9.23 23.13 20.31
C TYR A 205 -10.10 24.31 20.76
N GLU A 206 -9.51 25.33 21.39
CA GLU A 206 -10.19 26.53 21.87
C GLU A 206 -10.92 27.24 20.72
N VAL A 207 -10.23 27.46 19.61
CA VAL A 207 -10.82 28.12 18.43
C VAL A 207 -11.94 27.30 17.80
N ILE A 208 -11.86 25.97 17.84
CA ILE A 208 -12.91 25.08 17.32
C ILE A 208 -14.14 25.06 18.23
N THR A 209 -13.96 25.11 19.55
CA THR A 209 -15.02 24.83 20.55
C THR A 209 -15.59 26.05 21.24
N GLN A 210 -14.88 27.18 21.29
CA GLN A 210 -15.36 28.42 21.89
C GLN A 210 -16.09 29.28 20.86
N ASP A 211 -17.32 29.69 21.18
CA ASP A 211 -18.12 30.52 20.29
C ASP A 211 -17.59 31.96 20.21
N GLY A 212 -17.85 32.63 19.09
CA GLY A 212 -17.40 33.99 18.85
C GLY A 212 -17.74 34.50 17.45
N PRO A 213 -17.69 35.82 17.23
CA PRO A 213 -18.07 36.43 15.95
C PRO A 213 -17.11 36.09 14.80
N GLY A 214 -15.86 35.68 15.11
CA GLY A 214 -14.79 35.63 14.13
C GLY A 214 -14.31 37.02 13.70
N ASN A 215 -13.34 37.08 12.79
CA ASN A 215 -12.81 38.34 12.24
C ASN A 215 -13.52 38.78 10.94
N ALA A 216 -14.46 37.99 10.42
CA ALA A 216 -15.29 38.31 9.25
C ALA A 216 -14.52 38.61 7.95
N ILE A 217 -13.27 38.16 7.84
CA ILE A 217 -12.50 38.16 6.59
C ILE A 217 -12.51 36.77 5.97
N SER A 218 -12.29 36.68 4.65
CA SER A 218 -12.21 35.38 3.98
C SER A 218 -10.94 34.63 4.40
N ALA A 219 -10.99 33.30 4.33
CA ALA A 219 -9.83 32.46 4.62
C ALA A 219 -8.63 32.78 3.70
N ALA A 220 -8.89 33.11 2.43
CA ALA A 220 -7.85 33.49 1.47
C ALA A 220 -7.22 34.85 1.80
N GLU A 221 -8.00 35.84 2.24
CA GLU A 221 -7.47 37.13 2.69
C GLU A 221 -6.62 36.96 3.96
N PHE A 222 -7.09 36.17 4.92
CA PHE A 222 -6.32 35.89 6.14
C PHE A 222 -4.97 35.21 5.87
N LEU A 223 -4.92 34.28 4.90
CA LEU A 223 -3.65 33.67 4.50
C LEU A 223 -2.70 34.68 3.86
N LYS A 224 -3.20 35.57 2.99
CA LYS A 224 -2.37 36.63 2.39
C LYS A 224 -1.76 37.52 3.48
N GLU A 225 -2.55 37.98 4.44
CA GLU A 225 -2.06 38.81 5.56
C GLU A 225 -1.02 38.07 6.43
N SER A 226 -1.22 36.76 6.63
CA SER A 226 -0.27 35.93 7.36
C SER A 226 1.05 35.77 6.61
N TYR A 227 1.01 35.58 5.28
CA TYR A 227 2.21 35.47 4.45
C TYR A 227 2.99 36.79 4.39
N GLU A 228 2.31 37.94 4.38
CA GLU A 228 2.94 39.27 4.49
C GLU A 228 3.68 39.46 5.83
N SER A 229 3.32 38.67 6.84
CA SER A 229 3.98 38.63 8.16
C SER A 229 4.98 37.47 8.30
N ASP A 230 5.41 36.86 7.18
CA ASP A 230 6.32 35.70 7.12
C ASP A 230 5.82 34.45 7.88
N ILE A 231 4.51 34.33 8.12
CA ILE A 231 3.89 33.15 8.72
C ILE A 231 3.29 32.29 7.61
N THR A 232 3.96 31.18 7.29
CA THR A 232 3.55 30.24 6.24
C THR A 232 2.53 29.21 6.73
N ASP A 233 2.00 28.41 5.81
CA ASP A 233 0.87 27.48 6.03
C ASP A 233 1.00 26.58 7.26
N GLU A 234 2.19 26.01 7.49
CA GLU A 234 2.41 25.08 8.61
C GLU A 234 2.16 25.78 9.97
N PHE A 235 2.43 27.08 10.05
CA PHE A 235 2.52 27.87 11.29
C PHE A 235 1.40 28.90 11.45
N ILE A 236 0.39 28.87 10.59
CA ILE A 236 -0.80 29.73 10.73
C ILE A 236 -1.39 29.57 12.14
N LEU A 237 -1.55 30.68 12.86
CA LEU A 237 -2.13 30.66 14.19
C LEU A 237 -3.63 30.28 14.11
N PRO A 238 -4.14 29.37 14.97
CA PRO A 238 -5.55 29.01 14.97
C PRO A 238 -6.43 30.25 15.09
N THR A 239 -7.32 30.45 14.13
CA THR A 239 -8.13 31.66 13.99
C THR A 239 -9.56 31.33 13.57
N ARG A 240 -10.53 32.00 14.20
CA ARG A 240 -11.96 31.94 13.84
C ARG A 240 -12.28 33.00 12.80
N LEU A 241 -12.86 32.58 11.69
CA LEU A 241 -13.28 33.45 10.60
C LEU A 241 -14.76 33.85 10.72
N THR A 242 -15.62 32.89 11.08
CA THR A 242 -17.07 33.07 11.24
C THR A 242 -17.60 32.32 12.47
N PRO A 243 -18.81 32.62 12.99
CA PRO A 243 -19.45 31.81 14.02
C PRO A 243 -19.68 30.36 13.58
N GLY A 244 -19.78 29.46 14.55
CA GLY A 244 -19.92 28.01 14.28
C GLY A 244 -18.98 27.18 15.15
N ALA A 245 -18.97 27.41 16.46
CA ALA A 245 -18.28 26.54 17.40
C ALA A 245 -18.90 25.14 17.43
N VAL A 246 -18.09 24.13 17.70
CA VAL A 246 -18.60 22.79 18.01
C VAL A 246 -19.27 22.82 19.37
N THR A 247 -20.52 22.38 19.43
CA THR A 247 -21.41 22.44 20.59
C THR A 247 -22.17 21.13 20.81
N ALA A 248 -22.84 21.01 21.96
CA ALA A 248 -23.65 19.84 22.27
C ALA A 248 -24.79 19.67 21.24
N GLY A 249 -24.92 18.46 20.69
CA GLY A 249 -25.86 18.14 19.62
C GLY A 249 -25.22 17.96 18.25
N ASP A 250 -23.99 18.46 18.07
CA ASP A 250 -23.31 18.51 16.78
C ASP A 250 -22.67 17.17 16.39
N GLY A 251 -22.19 17.12 15.14
CA GLY A 251 -21.44 16.02 14.58
C GLY A 251 -20.13 16.49 13.97
N VAL A 252 -19.07 15.69 14.11
CA VAL A 252 -17.74 15.97 13.55
C VAL A 252 -17.29 14.81 12.67
N ILE A 253 -16.83 15.11 11.46
CA ILE A 253 -16.00 14.20 10.67
C ILE A 253 -14.58 14.73 10.63
N PHE A 254 -13.63 13.96 11.15
CA PHE A 254 -12.21 14.20 10.93
C PHE A 254 -11.75 13.36 9.73
N PHE A 255 -11.49 14.02 8.59
CA PHE A 255 -11.24 13.35 7.31
C PHE A 255 -9.78 12.98 7.02
N ASN A 256 -8.87 13.15 7.98
CA ASN A 256 -7.52 12.62 7.82
C ASN A 256 -7.58 11.09 7.84
N PHE A 257 -6.81 10.42 6.98
CA PHE A 257 -6.73 8.96 6.97
C PHE A 257 -5.46 8.43 7.63
N ARG A 258 -4.48 9.30 7.91
CA ARG A 258 -3.26 8.92 8.63
C ARG A 258 -3.37 9.26 10.12
N PRO A 259 -3.24 8.27 11.03
CA PRO A 259 -3.67 8.41 12.41
C PRO A 259 -2.72 9.19 13.31
N ASP A 260 -1.40 9.12 13.09
CA ASP A 260 -0.36 9.59 14.02
C ASP A 260 -0.55 11.05 14.48
N ARG A 261 -0.93 11.94 13.57
CA ARG A 261 -1.16 13.37 13.84
C ARG A 261 -2.62 13.75 14.10
N ALA A 262 -3.57 12.86 13.81
CA ALA A 262 -4.99 13.12 14.02
C ALA A 262 -5.45 12.73 15.44
N ARG A 263 -4.68 11.87 16.13
CA ARG A 263 -4.99 11.34 17.47
C ARG A 263 -5.20 12.41 18.53
N GLN A 264 -4.30 13.38 18.66
CA GLN A 264 -4.30 14.29 19.80
C GLN A 264 -5.51 15.23 19.83
N LEU A 265 -5.84 15.86 18.69
CA LEU A 265 -7.02 16.71 18.60
C LEU A 265 -8.32 15.89 18.73
N THR A 266 -8.33 14.67 18.17
CA THR A 266 -9.46 13.74 18.36
C THR A 266 -9.64 13.43 19.85
N GLN A 267 -8.57 13.04 20.55
CA GLN A 267 -8.59 12.75 21.98
C GLN A 267 -9.10 13.94 22.79
N ALA A 268 -8.61 15.15 22.50
CA ALA A 268 -9.07 16.38 23.12
C ALA A 268 -10.57 16.67 22.89
N LEU A 269 -11.19 16.15 21.83
CA LEU A 269 -12.63 16.30 21.59
C LEU A 269 -13.44 15.20 22.28
N VAL A 270 -13.04 13.93 22.16
CA VAL A 270 -13.93 12.79 22.47
C VAL A 270 -13.62 12.04 23.76
N ASP A 271 -12.37 12.07 24.25
CA ASP A 271 -11.94 11.20 25.36
C ASP A 271 -12.45 11.73 26.72
N PRO A 272 -13.33 10.99 27.43
CA PRO A 272 -13.82 11.41 28.75
C PRO A 272 -12.73 11.49 29.82
N ASN A 273 -11.58 10.85 29.62
CA ASN A 273 -10.47 10.83 30.57
C ASN A 273 -9.30 11.74 30.11
N PHE A 274 -9.56 12.66 29.18
CA PHE A 274 -8.54 13.58 28.68
C PHE A 274 -7.96 14.46 29.81
N ASP A 275 -6.62 14.50 29.93
CA ASP A 275 -5.88 15.22 30.97
C ASP A 275 -4.82 16.19 30.42
N GLY A 276 -4.79 16.42 29.10
CA GLY A 276 -3.76 17.26 28.46
C GLY A 276 -3.89 18.77 28.75
N PHE A 277 -5.11 19.26 28.98
CA PHE A 277 -5.44 20.63 29.42
C PHE A 277 -6.88 20.71 29.94
N GLU A 278 -7.23 21.79 30.64
CA GLU A 278 -8.59 22.01 31.14
C GLU A 278 -9.58 22.24 29.99
N ARG A 279 -10.66 21.45 29.95
CA ARG A 279 -11.75 21.58 28.99
C ARG A 279 -13.06 21.08 29.55
N GLU A 280 -14.16 21.56 28.99
CA GLU A 280 -15.47 20.94 29.17
C GLU A 280 -15.72 19.89 28.09
N GLN A 281 -16.27 18.74 28.48
CA GLN A 281 -16.61 17.69 27.52
C GLN A 281 -17.94 18.00 26.83
N ILE A 282 -17.92 18.08 25.49
CA ILE A 282 -19.10 18.35 24.68
C ILE A 282 -19.93 17.07 24.56
N LYS A 283 -21.16 17.07 25.10
CA LYS A 283 -22.10 15.94 25.01
C LYS A 283 -23.55 16.40 24.80
N PRO A 284 -24.32 15.73 23.93
CA PRO A 284 -23.90 14.67 23.02
C PRO A 284 -23.04 15.22 21.86
N LEU A 285 -22.04 14.48 21.41
CA LEU A 285 -21.23 14.81 20.23
C LEU A 285 -21.03 13.53 19.41
N THR A 286 -21.47 13.53 18.15
CA THR A 286 -21.25 12.37 17.28
C THR A 286 -19.97 12.57 16.50
N PHE A 287 -19.01 11.67 16.61
CA PHE A 287 -17.70 11.84 15.99
C PHE A 287 -17.38 10.66 15.09
N ALA A 288 -17.00 10.94 13.85
CA ALA A 288 -16.45 9.96 12.93
C ALA A 288 -15.03 10.34 12.50
N THR A 289 -14.16 9.34 12.41
CA THR A 289 -12.84 9.46 11.80
C THR A 289 -12.85 8.75 10.46
N PHE A 290 -12.03 9.19 9.50
CA PHE A 290 -11.91 8.49 8.22
C PHE A 290 -11.34 7.10 8.39
N THR A 291 -10.25 6.94 9.14
CA THR A 291 -9.69 5.62 9.48
C THR A 291 -9.62 5.45 10.99
N GLN A 292 -9.25 4.27 11.47
CA GLN A 292 -9.10 4.02 12.90
C GLN A 292 -7.85 4.75 13.44
N TYR A 293 -8.06 5.81 14.23
CA TYR A 293 -6.94 6.52 14.87
C TYR A 293 -6.42 5.78 16.09
N ASP A 294 -7.32 5.40 17.00
CA ASP A 294 -7.03 4.60 18.20
C ASP A 294 -8.24 3.71 18.47
N PRO A 295 -8.06 2.39 18.71
CA PRO A 295 -9.17 1.47 18.95
C PRO A 295 -9.96 1.78 20.24
N ASN A 296 -9.43 2.61 21.15
CA ASN A 296 -10.09 2.96 22.41
C ASN A 296 -10.95 4.23 22.32
N PHE A 297 -10.86 4.99 21.21
CA PHE A 297 -11.66 6.20 21.07
C PHE A 297 -13.14 5.86 20.85
N PRO A 298 -14.07 6.53 21.55
CA PRO A 298 -15.51 6.31 21.40
C PRO A 298 -16.05 7.02 20.15
N VAL A 299 -15.57 6.63 18.97
CA VAL A 299 -15.88 7.24 17.67
C VAL A 299 -16.35 6.21 16.66
N LEU A 300 -17.04 6.67 15.62
CA LEU A 300 -17.33 5.87 14.43
C LEU A 300 -16.11 5.89 13.49
N VAL A 301 -15.83 4.80 12.79
CA VAL A 301 -14.75 4.72 11.80
C VAL A 301 -15.35 4.52 10.41
N ALA A 302 -15.09 5.43 9.48
CA ALA A 302 -15.68 5.38 8.14
C ALA A 302 -15.06 4.27 7.28
N PHE A 303 -13.74 4.15 7.29
CA PHE A 303 -12.98 3.16 6.55
C PHE A 303 -12.25 2.27 7.57
N GLU A 304 -12.96 1.23 8.00
CA GLU A 304 -12.44 0.25 8.96
C GLU A 304 -11.15 -0.41 8.44
N PRO A 305 -10.22 -0.80 9.33
CA PRO A 305 -9.01 -1.52 8.96
C PRO A 305 -9.30 -2.75 8.10
N GLN A 306 -8.52 -2.93 7.04
CA GLN A 306 -8.66 -4.07 6.15
C GLN A 306 -8.01 -5.31 6.78
N ASN A 307 -8.82 -6.23 7.32
CA ASN A 307 -8.33 -7.54 7.73
C ASN A 307 -8.15 -8.43 6.50
N LEU A 308 -6.89 -8.67 6.13
CA LEU A 308 -6.54 -9.53 5.00
C LEU A 308 -6.60 -11.00 5.45
N THR A 309 -7.66 -11.69 5.05
CA THR A 309 -7.89 -13.12 5.30
C THR A 309 -7.84 -13.91 3.99
N ASN A 310 -7.58 -15.20 4.11
CA ASN A 310 -7.38 -16.12 2.99
C ASN A 310 -6.33 -15.59 2.00
N ILE A 311 -5.22 -15.09 2.56
CA ILE A 311 -4.01 -14.76 1.81
C ILE A 311 -3.19 -16.02 1.52
N LEU A 312 -2.23 -15.97 0.60
CA LEU A 312 -1.54 -17.16 0.11
C LEU A 312 -0.95 -18.00 1.24
N GLY A 313 -0.19 -17.39 2.16
CA GLY A 313 0.41 -18.10 3.28
C GLY A 313 -0.63 -18.83 4.16
N GLU A 314 -1.77 -18.19 4.40
CA GLU A 314 -2.86 -18.77 5.18
C GLU A 314 -3.52 -19.95 4.45
N VAL A 315 -3.81 -19.80 3.15
CA VAL A 315 -4.43 -20.86 2.33
C VAL A 315 -3.55 -22.11 2.29
N ILE A 316 -2.23 -21.93 2.14
CA ILE A 316 -1.28 -23.06 2.16
C ILE A 316 -1.32 -23.79 3.52
N ALA A 317 -1.32 -23.03 4.62
CA ALA A 317 -1.39 -23.59 5.98
C ALA A 317 -2.72 -24.32 6.24
N GLN A 318 -3.85 -23.75 5.83
CA GLN A 318 -5.19 -24.36 5.98
C GLN A 318 -5.31 -25.70 5.24
N HIS A 319 -4.53 -25.91 4.18
CA HIS A 319 -4.46 -27.20 3.47
C HIS A 319 -3.40 -28.16 4.03
N GLY A 320 -2.79 -27.84 5.19
CA GLY A 320 -1.79 -28.66 5.86
C GLY A 320 -0.47 -28.76 5.11
N LEU A 321 -0.23 -27.86 4.17
CA LEU A 321 0.99 -27.82 3.36
C LEU A 321 2.05 -26.96 4.05
N ARG A 322 3.31 -27.37 3.94
CA ARG A 322 4.43 -26.58 4.49
C ARG A 322 4.91 -25.56 3.48
N GLN A 323 5.40 -24.44 3.98
CA GLN A 323 5.97 -23.36 3.20
C GLN A 323 7.26 -22.82 3.82
N PHE A 324 8.12 -22.24 2.98
CA PHE A 324 9.39 -21.67 3.40
C PHE A 324 9.54 -20.24 2.88
N ARG A 325 9.99 -19.32 3.73
CA ARG A 325 10.29 -17.92 3.38
C ARG A 325 11.75 -17.61 3.66
N THR A 326 12.45 -16.99 2.73
CA THR A 326 13.81 -16.51 2.99
C THR A 326 14.14 -15.27 2.18
N ALA A 327 14.91 -14.39 2.79
CA ALA A 327 15.56 -13.26 2.17
C ALA A 327 16.74 -12.83 3.04
N GLU A 328 17.54 -11.88 2.56
CA GLU A 328 18.47 -11.17 3.42
C GLU A 328 17.78 -10.06 4.24
N THR A 329 18.47 -9.51 5.25
CA THR A 329 17.93 -8.56 6.25
C THR A 329 17.03 -7.48 5.64
N GLU A 330 17.46 -6.84 4.56
CA GLU A 330 16.72 -5.74 3.91
C GLU A 330 15.32 -6.16 3.42
N LYS A 331 15.17 -7.41 2.98
CA LYS A 331 13.91 -7.91 2.38
C LYS A 331 13.23 -9.01 3.19
N TYR A 332 13.74 -9.31 4.39
CA TYR A 332 13.15 -10.33 5.26
C TYR A 332 11.73 -9.98 5.72
N ALA A 333 11.48 -8.74 6.15
CA ALA A 333 10.14 -8.27 6.52
C ALA A 333 9.15 -8.35 5.34
N HIS A 334 9.65 -8.17 4.12
CA HIS A 334 8.86 -8.18 2.90
C HIS A 334 8.32 -9.57 2.57
N VAL A 335 9.15 -10.61 2.61
CA VAL A 335 8.72 -12.01 2.40
C VAL A 335 8.02 -12.64 3.60
N THR A 336 7.92 -11.93 4.72
CA THR A 336 7.30 -12.40 5.97
C THR A 336 6.10 -11.52 6.35
N TYR A 337 6.31 -10.44 7.10
CA TYR A 337 5.28 -9.53 7.61
C TYR A 337 4.37 -8.98 6.50
N PHE A 338 4.93 -8.34 5.47
CA PHE A 338 4.12 -7.72 4.41
C PHE A 338 3.43 -8.77 3.53
N PHE A 339 4.15 -9.82 3.13
CA PHE A 339 3.57 -10.95 2.40
C PHE A 339 2.42 -11.62 3.16
N ASN A 340 2.47 -11.63 4.50
CA ASN A 340 1.43 -12.17 5.36
C ASN A 340 0.38 -11.10 5.78
N GLY A 341 0.24 -10.00 5.03
CA GLY A 341 -0.82 -9.03 5.29
C GLY A 341 -0.62 -8.19 6.56
N GLY A 342 0.63 -8.03 7.02
CA GLY A 342 0.97 -7.35 8.27
C GLY A 342 0.93 -8.26 9.51
N LEU A 343 0.98 -9.58 9.33
CA LEU A 343 1.01 -10.54 10.43
C LEU A 343 2.46 -10.96 10.76
N GLU A 344 2.90 -10.63 11.98
CA GLU A 344 4.24 -10.99 12.45
C GLU A 344 4.38 -12.49 12.73
N VAL A 345 3.33 -13.11 13.28
CA VAL A 345 3.34 -14.54 13.65
C VAL A 345 3.28 -15.41 12.38
N PRO A 346 4.20 -16.38 12.19
CA PRO A 346 4.14 -17.31 11.08
C PRO A 346 2.88 -18.19 11.13
N PHE A 347 2.33 -18.54 9.96
CA PHE A 347 1.26 -19.53 9.89
C PHE A 347 1.74 -20.94 10.26
N GLU A 348 0.83 -21.86 10.57
CA GLU A 348 1.18 -23.26 10.78
C GLU A 348 1.88 -23.84 9.54
N GLY A 349 3.01 -24.51 9.74
CA GLY A 349 3.80 -25.07 8.64
C GLY A 349 4.64 -24.05 7.85
N GLU A 350 4.66 -22.77 8.24
CA GLU A 350 5.54 -21.73 7.71
C GLU A 350 6.87 -21.67 8.47
N ASP A 351 7.94 -22.06 7.79
CA ASP A 351 9.31 -21.89 8.27
C ASP A 351 9.93 -20.63 7.62
N ARG A 352 10.73 -19.88 8.38
CA ARG A 352 11.38 -18.64 7.93
C ARG A 352 12.88 -18.71 8.22
N GLU A 353 13.70 -18.26 7.28
CA GLU A 353 15.14 -18.12 7.46
C GLU A 353 15.59 -16.70 7.10
N LEU A 354 16.43 -16.11 7.95
CA LEU A 354 16.99 -14.77 7.76
C LEU A 354 18.48 -14.89 7.46
N VAL A 355 18.87 -14.42 6.28
CA VAL A 355 20.28 -14.25 5.94
C VAL A 355 20.72 -12.84 6.31
N GLN A 356 21.87 -12.67 6.96
CA GLN A 356 22.36 -11.33 7.29
C GLN A 356 22.85 -10.60 6.04
N SER A 357 22.33 -9.40 5.78
CA SER A 357 22.89 -8.47 4.79
C SER A 357 24.30 -8.00 5.21
N PRO A 358 25.18 -7.63 4.27
CA PRO A 358 26.51 -7.15 4.62
C PRO A 358 26.44 -5.80 5.34
N MET A 359 27.25 -5.64 6.38
CA MET A 359 27.35 -4.39 7.15
C MET A 359 28.17 -3.33 6.39
N VAL A 360 27.54 -2.68 5.41
CA VAL A 360 28.12 -1.58 4.62
C VAL A 360 27.25 -0.34 4.73
N ALA A 361 27.84 0.85 4.55
CA ALA A 361 27.10 2.10 4.61
C ALA A 361 26.09 2.26 3.44
N THR A 362 26.46 1.76 2.27
CA THR A 362 25.67 1.77 1.04
C THR A 362 26.04 0.53 0.22
N TYR A 363 25.05 -0.12 -0.41
CA TYR A 363 25.24 -1.43 -1.02
C TYR A 363 26.02 -1.40 -2.35
N ASP A 364 26.28 -0.22 -2.94
CA ASP A 364 27.22 -0.09 -4.06
C ASP A 364 28.64 -0.54 -3.70
N LYS A 365 28.99 -0.55 -2.41
CA LYS A 365 30.27 -1.06 -1.89
C LYS A 365 30.33 -2.58 -1.82
N ALA A 366 29.18 -3.25 -1.82
CA ALA A 366 29.06 -4.70 -1.82
C ALA A 366 27.87 -5.16 -2.69
N PRO A 367 27.92 -4.97 -4.03
CA PRO A 367 26.75 -5.16 -4.89
C PRO A 367 26.23 -6.61 -4.95
N ALA A 368 27.10 -7.57 -4.63
CA ALA A 368 26.73 -8.98 -4.53
C ALA A 368 25.82 -9.29 -3.33
N MET A 369 25.79 -8.39 -2.34
CA MET A 369 25.08 -8.52 -1.06
C MET A 369 25.22 -9.94 -0.49
N SER A 370 24.13 -10.55 -0.04
CA SER A 370 24.10 -11.91 0.49
C SER A 370 23.34 -12.87 -0.43
N ALA A 371 23.24 -12.55 -1.73
CA ALA A 371 22.49 -13.32 -2.72
C ALA A 371 22.93 -14.79 -2.77
N LYS A 372 24.24 -15.05 -2.65
CA LYS A 372 24.79 -16.40 -2.70
C LYS A 372 24.33 -17.24 -1.50
N GLU A 373 24.32 -16.65 -0.31
CA GLU A 373 23.91 -17.24 0.95
C GLU A 373 22.40 -17.53 0.93
N VAL A 374 21.58 -16.56 0.51
CA VAL A 374 20.12 -16.75 0.31
C VAL A 374 19.85 -17.91 -0.66
N THR A 375 20.61 -17.99 -1.76
CA THR A 375 20.50 -19.10 -2.73
C THR A 375 20.78 -20.45 -2.08
N ASN A 376 21.79 -20.52 -1.21
CA ASN A 376 22.16 -21.77 -0.54
C ASN A 376 21.06 -22.21 0.44
N GLU A 377 20.44 -21.29 1.17
CA GLU A 377 19.33 -21.59 2.08
C GLU A 377 18.11 -22.15 1.32
N VAL A 378 17.76 -21.57 0.17
CA VAL A 378 16.67 -22.12 -0.65
C VAL A 378 17.01 -23.49 -1.19
N ILE A 379 18.23 -23.70 -1.70
CA ILE A 379 18.67 -25.02 -2.18
C ILE A 379 18.56 -26.06 -1.05
N ALA A 380 19.04 -25.71 0.15
CA ALA A 380 18.93 -26.59 1.32
C ALA A 380 17.46 -26.88 1.70
N ALA A 381 16.57 -25.88 1.61
CA ALA A 381 15.16 -26.05 1.88
C ALA A 381 14.45 -26.96 0.86
N ILE A 382 14.65 -26.74 -0.44
CA ILE A 382 14.00 -27.56 -1.49
C ILE A 382 14.53 -29.00 -1.51
N GLU A 383 15.79 -29.23 -1.14
CA GLU A 383 16.38 -30.56 -1.03
C GLU A 383 15.74 -31.40 0.10
N LYS A 384 15.13 -30.77 1.11
CA LYS A 384 14.33 -31.47 2.14
C LYS A 384 13.06 -32.11 1.56
N ARG A 385 12.53 -31.60 0.43
CA ARG A 385 11.32 -32.11 -0.26
C ARG A 385 10.08 -32.22 0.65
N ILE A 386 9.90 -31.22 1.50
CA ILE A 386 8.76 -31.12 2.44
C ILE A 386 7.90 -29.88 2.21
N TYR A 387 8.44 -28.86 1.54
CA TYR A 387 7.75 -27.59 1.30
C TYR A 387 7.00 -27.64 -0.03
N SER A 388 5.73 -27.25 -0.01
CA SER A 388 4.91 -27.09 -1.22
C SER A 388 5.06 -25.71 -1.84
N LEU A 389 5.34 -24.69 -1.02
CA LEU A 389 5.61 -23.33 -1.46
C LEU A 389 6.96 -22.85 -0.88
N VAL A 390 7.77 -22.23 -1.72
CA VAL A 390 8.97 -21.50 -1.29
C VAL A 390 8.93 -20.10 -1.86
N VAL A 391 9.13 -19.08 -1.02
CA VAL A 391 9.22 -17.67 -1.45
C VAL A 391 10.60 -17.15 -1.13
N ILE A 392 11.29 -16.66 -2.15
CA ILE A 392 12.61 -16.04 -2.05
C ILE A 392 12.58 -14.64 -2.65
N ASN A 393 13.26 -13.71 -1.98
CA ASN A 393 13.56 -12.38 -2.51
C ASN A 393 15.09 -12.20 -2.66
N TYR A 394 15.52 -11.74 -3.83
CA TYR A 394 16.85 -11.19 -4.06
C TYR A 394 16.79 -9.65 -3.99
N ALA A 395 17.39 -9.08 -2.95
CA ALA A 395 17.33 -7.64 -2.64
C ALA A 395 18.21 -6.75 -3.53
N ASN A 396 19.17 -7.36 -4.24
CA ASN A 396 20.32 -6.67 -4.81
C ASN A 396 19.97 -5.52 -5.75
N THR A 397 19.06 -5.77 -6.70
CA THR A 397 18.78 -4.81 -7.78
C THR A 397 18.11 -3.55 -7.26
N ASP A 398 17.24 -3.67 -6.28
CA ASP A 398 16.63 -2.52 -5.61
C ASP A 398 17.61 -1.78 -4.69
N MET A 399 18.23 -2.50 -3.75
CA MET A 399 19.08 -1.87 -2.73
C MET A 399 20.33 -1.21 -3.33
N VAL A 400 20.88 -1.78 -4.41
CA VAL A 400 21.99 -1.17 -5.16
C VAL A 400 21.45 -0.13 -6.15
N GLY A 401 20.27 -0.33 -6.73
CA GLY A 401 19.58 0.64 -7.58
C GLY A 401 19.41 2.01 -6.92
N HIS A 402 19.01 2.02 -5.64
CA HIS A 402 18.89 3.23 -4.82
C HIS A 402 20.17 4.07 -4.68
N THR A 403 21.34 3.51 -4.98
CA THR A 403 22.60 4.28 -4.95
C THR A 403 22.79 5.15 -6.19
N GLY A 404 22.04 4.89 -7.26
CA GLY A 404 22.25 5.53 -8.56
C GLY A 404 23.60 5.18 -9.18
N ASN A 405 24.34 4.18 -8.68
CA ASN A 405 25.64 3.78 -9.21
C ASN A 405 25.45 2.68 -10.28
N VAL A 406 25.57 3.07 -11.56
CA VAL A 406 25.35 2.18 -12.71
C VAL A 406 26.28 0.96 -12.69
N GLU A 407 27.59 1.15 -12.43
CA GLU A 407 28.56 0.04 -12.43
C GLU A 407 28.32 -0.95 -11.29
N ALA A 408 27.93 -0.44 -10.12
CA ALA A 408 27.55 -1.28 -8.99
C ALA A 408 26.26 -2.05 -9.31
N CYS A 409 25.26 -1.37 -9.87
CA CYS A 409 23.99 -1.98 -10.27
C CYS A 409 24.20 -3.12 -11.28
N ILE A 410 25.04 -2.92 -12.31
CA ILE A 410 25.41 -3.98 -13.25
C ILE A 410 25.96 -5.22 -12.51
N LYS A 411 26.89 -5.02 -11.57
CA LYS A 411 27.45 -6.14 -10.77
C LYS A 411 26.40 -6.83 -9.90
N ALA A 412 25.43 -6.07 -9.38
CA ALA A 412 24.31 -6.58 -8.60
C ALA A 412 23.43 -7.48 -9.48
N VAL A 413 23.01 -6.99 -10.64
CA VAL A 413 22.22 -7.70 -11.65
C VAL A 413 22.92 -9.00 -12.06
N GLU A 414 24.19 -8.95 -12.46
CA GLU A 414 24.95 -10.15 -12.86
C GLU A 414 25.12 -11.15 -11.71
N THR A 415 25.17 -10.69 -10.46
CA THR A 415 25.23 -11.59 -9.30
C THR A 415 23.93 -12.33 -9.11
N VAL A 416 22.81 -11.62 -9.23
CA VAL A 416 21.47 -12.22 -9.16
C VAL A 416 21.27 -13.23 -10.30
N ASP A 417 21.65 -12.90 -11.53
CA ASP A 417 21.56 -13.81 -12.69
C ASP A 417 22.31 -15.15 -12.45
N ARG A 418 23.56 -15.08 -11.97
CA ARG A 418 24.33 -16.29 -11.61
C ARG A 418 23.68 -17.10 -10.48
N CYS A 419 23.11 -16.42 -9.48
CA CYS A 419 22.41 -17.07 -8.37
C CYS A 419 21.12 -17.74 -8.85
N LEU A 420 20.35 -17.07 -9.70
CA LEU A 420 19.15 -17.58 -10.34
C LEU A 420 19.45 -18.85 -11.15
N GLY A 421 20.52 -18.87 -11.94
CA GLY A 421 20.91 -20.07 -12.70
C GLY A 421 21.20 -21.28 -11.82
N ARG A 422 21.93 -21.07 -10.71
CA ARG A 422 22.18 -22.13 -9.71
C ARG A 422 20.89 -22.62 -9.05
N LEU A 423 19.98 -21.70 -8.75
CA LEU A 423 18.71 -22.02 -8.10
C LEU A 423 17.81 -22.83 -9.04
N ILE A 424 17.61 -22.38 -10.28
CA ILE A 424 16.76 -23.04 -11.27
C ILE A 424 17.24 -24.46 -11.57
N ASP A 425 18.56 -24.68 -11.75
CA ASP A 425 19.13 -26.02 -11.94
C ASP A 425 18.72 -26.98 -10.82
N ARG A 426 18.69 -26.51 -9.56
CA ARG A 426 18.31 -27.34 -8.42
C ARG A 426 16.81 -27.55 -8.30
N ILE A 427 16.00 -26.53 -8.59
CA ILE A 427 14.53 -26.65 -8.57
C ILE A 427 14.06 -27.69 -9.60
N ILE A 428 14.61 -27.65 -10.81
CA ILE A 428 14.29 -28.62 -11.87
C ILE A 428 14.61 -30.06 -11.42
N LYS A 429 15.77 -30.28 -10.78
CA LYS A 429 16.20 -31.60 -10.28
C LYS A 429 15.31 -32.17 -9.16
N VAL A 430 14.67 -31.32 -8.36
CA VAL A 430 13.65 -31.76 -7.38
C VAL A 430 12.25 -31.82 -7.98
N GLY A 431 12.11 -31.46 -9.26
CA GLY A 431 10.88 -31.51 -10.04
C GLY A 431 9.89 -30.38 -9.72
N GLY A 432 10.36 -29.29 -9.11
CA GLY A 432 9.52 -28.14 -8.75
C GLY A 432 9.31 -27.16 -9.90
N THR A 433 8.27 -26.34 -9.80
CA THR A 433 7.93 -25.29 -10.79
C THR A 433 8.27 -23.92 -10.22
N THR A 434 8.86 -23.05 -11.03
CA THR A 434 9.29 -21.71 -10.62
C THR A 434 8.45 -20.64 -11.27
N LEU A 435 8.05 -19.64 -10.48
CA LEU A 435 7.58 -18.34 -10.96
C LEU A 435 8.68 -17.31 -10.68
N ILE A 436 9.17 -16.63 -11.72
CA ILE A 436 10.18 -15.57 -11.59
C ILE A 436 9.50 -14.25 -11.91
N THR A 437 9.57 -13.30 -10.99
CA THR A 437 8.95 -11.98 -11.11
C THR A 437 9.75 -10.93 -10.34
N ALA A 438 9.31 -9.68 -10.38
CA ALA A 438 9.66 -8.66 -9.40
C ALA A 438 8.41 -8.11 -8.70
N ASP A 439 8.63 -7.31 -7.67
CA ASP A 439 7.61 -6.56 -6.95
C ASP A 439 7.43 -5.13 -7.49
N HIS A 440 8.48 -4.55 -8.07
CA HIS A 440 8.48 -3.28 -8.83
C HIS A 440 9.77 -3.11 -9.65
N GLY A 441 9.87 -2.01 -10.40
CA GLY A 441 11.11 -1.58 -11.09
C GLY A 441 11.97 -0.62 -10.26
N ASN A 442 13.26 -0.58 -10.58
CA ASN A 442 14.29 0.33 -10.05
C ASN A 442 15.52 0.27 -10.98
N ALA A 443 16.20 -0.88 -11.03
CA ALA A 443 17.50 -1.05 -11.67
C ALA A 443 17.51 -0.80 -13.19
N GLU A 444 16.34 -0.85 -13.84
CA GLU A 444 16.20 -0.52 -15.26
C GLU A 444 16.30 0.97 -15.56
N THR A 445 16.27 1.85 -14.54
CA THR A 445 16.43 3.30 -14.67
C THR A 445 17.43 3.83 -13.64
N MET A 446 18.67 4.08 -14.06
CA MET A 446 19.75 4.54 -13.16
C MET A 446 20.14 6.02 -13.33
N ARG A 447 19.54 6.70 -14.32
CA ARG A 447 19.75 8.13 -14.62
C ARG A 447 18.44 8.80 -15.00
N ASP A 448 18.28 10.06 -14.61
CA ASP A 448 17.18 10.92 -15.09
C ASP A 448 17.47 11.47 -16.49
N GLU A 449 16.49 12.19 -17.08
CA GLU A 449 16.59 12.78 -18.42
C GLU A 449 17.74 13.80 -18.56
N THR A 450 18.23 14.35 -17.45
CA THR A 450 19.33 15.31 -17.40
C THR A 450 20.68 14.66 -17.06
N GLY A 451 20.71 13.35 -16.86
CA GLY A 451 21.90 12.57 -16.53
C GLY A 451 22.28 12.54 -15.04
N ASN A 452 21.43 13.02 -14.14
CA ASN A 452 21.67 12.86 -12.71
C ASN A 452 21.38 11.42 -12.26
N PRO A 453 21.98 10.95 -11.15
CA PRO A 453 21.63 9.67 -10.57
C PRO A 453 20.14 9.57 -10.24
N TRP A 454 19.49 8.54 -10.78
CA TRP A 454 18.14 8.16 -10.38
C TRP A 454 18.25 7.16 -9.22
N THR A 455 17.60 7.47 -8.11
CA THR A 455 17.69 6.69 -6.86
C THR A 455 16.32 6.21 -6.36
N ALA A 456 15.27 6.38 -7.16
CA ALA A 456 13.90 6.01 -6.82
C ALA A 456 13.46 4.75 -7.57
N HIS A 457 12.33 4.17 -7.19
CA HIS A 457 11.66 3.14 -7.98
C HIS A 457 11.10 3.73 -9.27
N THR A 458 10.46 2.88 -10.08
CA THR A 458 9.82 3.28 -11.33
C THR A 458 8.37 2.78 -11.41
N THR A 459 7.65 3.24 -12.43
CA THR A 459 6.33 2.75 -12.80
C THR A 459 6.37 1.63 -13.84
N ASN A 460 7.56 1.21 -14.27
CA ASN A 460 7.75 0.23 -15.33
C ASN A 460 7.16 -1.14 -14.93
N PRO A 461 6.63 -1.92 -15.88
CA PRO A 461 6.17 -3.27 -15.61
C PRO A 461 7.36 -4.19 -15.29
N VAL A 462 7.07 -5.37 -14.76
CA VAL A 462 8.09 -6.37 -14.36
C VAL A 462 7.93 -7.67 -15.14
N PRO A 463 9.01 -8.45 -15.34
CA PRO A 463 8.92 -9.78 -15.95
C PRO A 463 8.06 -10.71 -15.10
N PHE A 464 7.33 -11.62 -15.76
CA PHE A 464 6.72 -12.79 -15.14
C PHE A 464 7.05 -14.00 -16.02
N ILE A 465 7.84 -14.94 -15.50
CA ILE A 465 8.29 -16.14 -16.22
C ILE A 465 7.85 -17.38 -15.46
N LEU A 466 7.29 -18.35 -16.19
CA LEU A 466 6.89 -19.65 -15.66
C LEU A 466 7.84 -20.75 -16.14
N VAL A 467 8.56 -21.39 -15.22
CA VAL A 467 9.51 -22.47 -15.50
C VAL A 467 8.99 -23.77 -14.90
N GLU A 468 8.41 -24.65 -15.71
CA GLU A 468 7.86 -25.93 -15.24
C GLU A 468 8.95 -26.96 -14.90
N GLY A 469 8.81 -27.61 -13.74
CA GLY A 469 9.67 -28.73 -13.33
C GLY A 469 9.34 -30.04 -14.02
N GLU A 470 10.16 -31.07 -13.81
CA GLU A 470 9.92 -32.40 -14.38
C GLU A 470 8.74 -33.15 -13.72
N LYS A 471 8.35 -32.79 -12.49
CA LYS A 471 7.32 -33.52 -11.72
C LYS A 471 6.05 -32.72 -11.49
N LEU A 472 6.16 -31.53 -10.90
CA LEU A 472 5.02 -30.65 -10.71
C LEU A 472 4.66 -30.00 -12.05
N LYS A 473 3.68 -30.57 -12.74
CA LYS A 473 3.21 -30.10 -14.05
C LYS A 473 1.86 -29.41 -13.93
N ILE A 474 1.59 -28.48 -14.83
CA ILE A 474 0.30 -27.80 -14.91
C ILE A 474 -0.64 -28.67 -15.78
N PRO A 475 -1.72 -29.24 -15.21
CA PRO A 475 -2.59 -30.15 -15.95
C PRO A 475 -3.25 -29.47 -17.15
N GLY A 476 -3.37 -30.17 -18.28
CA GLY A 476 -4.13 -29.73 -19.45
C GLY A 476 -3.34 -28.91 -20.47
N HIS A 477 -2.12 -28.48 -20.16
CA HIS A 477 -1.30 -27.64 -21.03
C HIS A 477 -0.18 -28.38 -21.77
N GLY A 478 0.14 -29.61 -21.37
CA GLY A 478 1.26 -30.35 -21.96
C GLY A 478 2.60 -29.66 -21.71
N THR A 479 3.25 -29.18 -22.78
CA THR A 479 4.51 -28.41 -22.72
C THR A 479 4.34 -26.95 -23.15
N GLU A 480 3.11 -26.47 -23.33
CA GLU A 480 2.80 -25.15 -23.88
C GLU A 480 1.79 -24.40 -22.99
N VAL A 481 2.25 -23.95 -21.82
CA VAL A 481 1.43 -23.11 -20.95
C VAL A 481 1.35 -21.70 -21.51
N ALA A 482 0.16 -21.25 -21.90
CA ALA A 482 -0.06 -19.88 -22.35
C ALA A 482 -0.33 -18.94 -21.17
N LEU A 483 0.27 -17.75 -21.19
CA LEU A 483 0.10 -16.73 -20.16
C LEU A 483 -0.78 -15.57 -20.66
N ARG A 484 -1.49 -14.92 -19.74
CA ARG A 484 -2.18 -13.64 -20.00
C ARG A 484 -1.17 -12.49 -20.15
N CYS A 485 -1.61 -11.41 -20.80
CA CYS A 485 -0.81 -10.18 -20.99
C CYS A 485 -1.36 -8.95 -20.26
N ASP A 486 -2.44 -9.10 -19.49
CA ASP A 486 -3.12 -8.02 -18.77
C ASP A 486 -2.90 -8.07 -17.24
N GLY A 487 -1.90 -8.84 -16.77
CA GLY A 487 -1.72 -9.18 -15.37
C GLY A 487 -1.13 -8.08 -14.48
N CYS A 488 -1.29 -8.25 -13.17
CA CYS A 488 -0.64 -7.47 -12.12
C CYS A 488 -0.18 -8.36 -10.94
N LEU A 489 0.42 -7.77 -9.91
CA LEU A 489 0.93 -8.52 -8.75
C LEU A 489 -0.11 -9.39 -8.03
N ALA A 490 -1.37 -8.93 -8.01
CA ALA A 490 -2.49 -9.66 -7.41
C ALA A 490 -2.76 -11.03 -8.05
N ASP A 491 -2.29 -11.24 -9.27
CA ASP A 491 -2.53 -12.45 -10.06
C ASP A 491 -1.54 -13.58 -9.73
N ILE A 492 -0.46 -13.30 -8.99
CA ILE A 492 0.59 -14.26 -8.67
C ILE A 492 0.09 -15.36 -7.72
N ALA A 493 -0.55 -15.00 -6.60
CA ALA A 493 -1.06 -15.99 -5.65
C ALA A 493 -2.14 -16.92 -6.25
N PRO A 494 -3.16 -16.42 -7.00
CA PRO A 494 -4.06 -17.26 -7.77
C PRO A 494 -3.34 -18.24 -8.71
N THR A 495 -2.28 -17.78 -9.39
CA THR A 495 -1.47 -18.65 -10.26
C THR A 495 -0.79 -19.77 -9.47
N ILE A 496 -0.22 -19.45 -8.29
CA ILE A 496 0.40 -20.44 -7.41
C ILE A 496 -0.64 -21.48 -6.93
N LEU A 497 -1.85 -21.04 -6.56
CA LEU A 497 -2.92 -21.95 -6.15
C LEU A 497 -3.34 -22.88 -7.29
N GLU A 498 -3.45 -22.38 -8.51
CA GLU A 498 -3.75 -23.21 -9.69
C GLU A 498 -2.66 -24.27 -9.93
N ILE A 499 -1.38 -23.90 -9.85
CA ILE A 499 -0.26 -24.86 -10.00
C ILE A 499 -0.30 -25.94 -8.90
N LEU A 500 -0.64 -25.55 -7.68
CA LEU A 500 -0.80 -26.46 -6.54
C LEU A 500 -2.14 -27.23 -6.56
N GLN A 501 -3.02 -26.97 -7.52
CA GLN A 501 -4.37 -27.54 -7.63
C GLN A 501 -5.21 -27.31 -6.35
N LEU A 502 -5.05 -26.13 -5.75
CA LEU A 502 -5.82 -25.68 -4.59
C LEU A 502 -6.96 -24.76 -5.04
N PRO A 503 -8.12 -24.80 -4.36
CA PRO A 503 -9.21 -23.87 -4.67
C PRO A 503 -8.81 -22.44 -4.32
N GLN A 504 -9.07 -21.51 -5.25
CA GLN A 504 -8.93 -20.10 -4.98
C GLN A 504 -10.07 -19.63 -4.04
N PRO A 505 -9.75 -19.01 -2.89
CA PRO A 505 -10.78 -18.45 -2.00
C PRO A 505 -11.44 -17.23 -2.64
N LYS A 506 -12.71 -16.97 -2.30
CA LYS A 506 -13.50 -15.85 -2.86
C LYS A 506 -12.88 -14.48 -2.58
N GLU A 507 -12.12 -14.37 -1.50
CA GLU A 507 -11.48 -13.13 -1.10
C GLU A 507 -10.31 -12.76 -2.02
N MET A 508 -9.59 -13.74 -2.60
CA MET A 508 -8.58 -13.50 -3.64
C MET A 508 -9.30 -13.11 -4.94
N THR A 509 -9.29 -11.83 -5.29
CA THR A 509 -9.96 -11.31 -6.50
C THR A 509 -9.03 -11.25 -7.72
N GLY A 510 -7.74 -11.51 -7.55
CA GLY A 510 -6.82 -11.70 -8.66
C GLY A 510 -7.23 -12.91 -9.51
N ARG A 511 -6.68 -13.01 -10.71
CA ARG A 511 -6.93 -14.12 -11.65
C ARG A 511 -5.61 -14.79 -11.98
N SER A 512 -5.59 -16.11 -12.10
CA SER A 512 -4.37 -16.78 -12.54
C SER A 512 -3.84 -16.20 -13.85
N MET A 513 -2.51 -16.13 -13.98
CA MET A 513 -1.82 -15.72 -15.19
C MET A 513 -1.86 -16.82 -16.26
N ILE A 514 -2.14 -18.07 -15.89
CA ILE A 514 -2.29 -19.18 -16.81
C ILE A 514 -3.64 -19.04 -17.52
N GLN A 515 -3.63 -19.08 -18.86
CA GLN A 515 -4.86 -19.12 -19.63
C GLN A 515 -5.55 -20.48 -19.44
N PRO A 516 -6.89 -20.57 -19.45
CA PRO A 516 -7.57 -21.86 -19.32
C PRO A 516 -7.13 -22.87 -20.38
N ALA A 517 -6.89 -24.12 -19.99
CA ALA A 517 -6.62 -25.20 -20.93
C ALA A 517 -7.83 -25.44 -21.86
N GLU A 518 -7.57 -25.71 -23.14
CA GLU A 518 -8.62 -26.10 -24.10
C GLU A 518 -9.23 -27.48 -23.79
N LEU A 519 -8.55 -28.28 -22.96
CA LEU A 519 -8.91 -29.66 -22.64
C LEU A 519 -9.15 -29.83 -21.13
N GLU A 520 -10.32 -30.36 -20.78
CA GLU A 520 -10.66 -30.71 -19.39
C GLU A 520 -9.94 -32.01 -18.99
N VAL A 521 -8.94 -31.92 -18.11
CA VAL A 521 -8.27 -33.11 -17.56
C VAL A 521 -9.11 -33.68 -16.41
N ARG A 522 -9.72 -34.84 -16.63
CA ARG A 522 -10.44 -35.58 -15.59
C ARG A 522 -9.54 -36.62 -14.94
N ASN A 523 -9.33 -36.51 -13.63
CA ASN A 523 -8.68 -37.58 -12.87
C ASN A 523 -9.57 -38.85 -12.90
N ASN A 524 -9.06 -39.92 -13.52
CA ASN A 524 -9.76 -41.20 -13.56
C ASN A 524 -9.97 -41.71 -12.12
N ARG A 525 -11.23 -41.77 -11.69
CA ARG A 525 -11.62 -42.27 -10.36
C ARG A 525 -11.40 -43.77 -10.17
N THR A 526 -11.01 -44.49 -11.22
CA THR A 526 -10.80 -45.94 -11.20
C THR A 526 -9.41 -46.27 -11.72
N PRO A 527 -8.60 -47.08 -11.02
CA PRO A 527 -7.32 -47.53 -11.54
C PRO A 527 -7.54 -48.33 -12.82
N VAL A 528 -7.02 -47.83 -13.95
CA VAL A 528 -7.03 -48.54 -15.22
C VAL A 528 -6.13 -49.76 -15.04
N ARG A 529 -6.72 -50.96 -14.96
CA ARG A 529 -5.96 -52.21 -15.03
C ARG A 529 -5.47 -52.36 -16.47
N VAL A 530 -4.23 -51.96 -16.71
CA VAL A 530 -3.52 -52.32 -17.93
C VAL A 530 -3.08 -53.78 -17.77
N SER A 531 -3.78 -54.72 -18.41
CA SER A 531 -3.28 -56.08 -18.57
C SER A 531 -2.15 -56.04 -19.61
N LEU A 532 -0.94 -56.41 -19.18
CA LEU A 532 0.19 -56.66 -20.07
C LEU A 532 -0.07 -57.85 -20.98
#